data_AF-A0A1I4YZY9-F1
#
_entry.id   AF-A0A1I4YZY9-F1
#
_cell.length_a   1.000
_cell.length_b   1.000
_cell.length_c   1.000
_cell.angle_alpha   90.00
_cell.angle_beta   90.00
_cell.angle_gamma   90.00
#
_symmetry.space_group_name_H-M   'P 1'
#
loop_
_entity.id
_entity.type
_entity.pdbx_description
1 polymer ?
#
loop_
_entity_poly.entity_id
_entity_poly.type
_entity_poly.pdbx_seq_one_letter_code
_entity_poly.pdbx_strand_id
1 'polypeptide(L)' 'MSARHDFPKTAQQFAENAADHADSAVRVMNDAELSDFRDRAFEEMGFAIHQLGLAVAKIAESKNL' A
#
# COMPACT_ATOMS: atom_id res chain seq x y z
N MET A 1 -4.04 19.34 20.44
CA MET A 1 -4.14 19.22 18.97
C MET A 1 -4.34 17.75 18.65
N SER A 2 -5.55 17.34 18.26
CA SER A 2 -5.81 15.96 17.86
C SER A 2 -5.43 15.82 16.39
N ALA A 3 -4.34 15.11 16.09
CA ALA A 3 -4.03 14.73 14.71
C ALA A 3 -5.21 13.87 14.23
N ARG A 4 -6.09 14.45 13.41
CA ARG A 4 -7.07 13.66 12.66
C ARG A 4 -6.25 12.84 11.69
N HIS A 5 -5.96 11.59 12.06
CA HIS A 5 -5.55 10.58 11.10
C HIS A 5 -6.74 10.41 10.16
N ASP A 6 -6.74 11.14 9.04
CA ASP A 6 -7.67 10.89 7.95
C ASP A 6 -7.24 9.58 7.30
N PHE A 7 -7.76 8.48 7.84
CA PHE A 7 -7.64 7.17 7.22
C PHE A 7 -8.17 7.25 5.79
N PRO A 8 -7.55 6.56 4.82
CA PRO A 8 -7.98 6.59 3.43
C PRO A 8 -9.45 6.17 3.33
N LYS A 9 -10.27 6.94 2.62
CA LYS A 9 -11.72 6.72 2.52
C LYS A 9 -12.17 6.38 1.11
N THR A 10 -11.35 6.66 0.11
CA THR A 10 -11.69 6.49 -1.31
C THR A 10 -10.85 5.41 -1.97
N ALA A 11 -11.40 4.78 -3.01
CA ALA A 11 -10.66 3.81 -3.81
C ALA A 11 -9.37 4.38 -4.39
N GLN A 12 -9.40 5.65 -4.80
CA GLN A 12 -8.23 6.36 -5.33
C GLN A 12 -7.12 6.46 -4.28
N GLN A 13 -7.44 6.88 -3.04
CA GLN A 13 -6.44 7.00 -1.98
C GLN A 13 -5.82 5.64 -1.62
N PHE A 14 -6.62 4.58 -1.63
CA PHE A 14 -6.11 3.22 -1.44
C PHE A 14 -5.19 2.78 -2.59
N ALA A 15 -5.51 3.13 -3.84
CA ALA A 15 -4.66 2.82 -4.98
C ALA A 15 -3.34 3.61 -5.00
N GLU A 16 -3.38 4.89 -4.60
CA GLU A 16 -2.18 5.74 -4.45
C GLU A 16 -1.26 5.18 -3.36
N ASN A 17 -1.80 4.84 -2.20
CA ASN A 17 -1.02 4.19 -1.13
C ASN A 17 -0.43 2.85 -1.59
N ALA A 18 -1.17 2.07 -2.38
CA ALA A 18 -0.68 0.81 -2.92
C ALA A 18 0.54 1.03 -3.83
N ALA A 19 0.50 2.06 -4.68
CA ALA A 19 1.61 2.43 -5.55
C ALA A 19 2.83 2.88 -4.72
N ASP A 20 2.64 3.74 -3.72
CA ASP A 20 3.72 4.23 -2.86
C ASP A 20 4.44 3.09 -2.13
N HIS A 21 3.68 2.13 -1.59
CA HIS A 21 4.25 0.94 -0.93
C HIS A 21 4.98 0.02 -1.93
N ALA A 22 4.45 -0.14 -3.15
CA ALA A 22 5.12 -0.93 -4.19
C ALA A 22 6.44 -0.29 -4.64
N ASP A 23 6.47 1.03 -4.84
CA ASP A 23 7.67 1.77 -5.19
C ASP A 23 8.71 1.72 -4.04
N SER A 24 8.24 1.83 -2.80
CA SER A 24 9.07 1.66 -1.60
C SER A 24 9.69 0.26 -1.57
N ALA A 25 8.90 -0.80 -1.80
CA ALA A 25 9.37 -2.18 -1.85
C ALA A 25 10.47 -2.36 -2.91
N VAL A 26 10.25 -1.86 -4.14
CA VAL A 26 11.21 -1.94 -5.23
C VAL A 26 12.51 -1.22 -4.88
N ARG A 27 12.42 -0.02 -4.31
CA ARG A 27 13.61 0.73 -3.87
C ARG A 27 14.40 -0.04 -2.81
N VAL A 28 13.71 -0.55 -1.79
CA VAL A 28 14.35 -1.34 -0.72
C VAL A 28 14.96 -2.63 -1.27
N MET A 29 14.35 -3.30 -2.25
CA MET A 29 14.93 -4.47 -2.91
C MET A 29 16.20 -4.13 -3.70
N ASN A 30 16.20 -2.99 -4.40
CA ASN A 30 17.34 -2.56 -5.20
C ASN A 30 18.52 -2.10 -4.33
N ASP A 31 18.24 -1.57 -3.13
CA ASP A 31 19.25 -1.15 -2.16
C ASP A 31 19.74 -2.30 -1.25
N ALA A 32 19.20 -3.53 -1.41
CA ALA A 32 19.39 -4.63 -0.47
C ALA A 32 20.72 -5.39 -0.66
N GLU A 33 21.77 -4.98 0.05
CA GLU A 33 22.98 -5.80 0.24
C GLU A 33 22.86 -6.83 1.40
N LEU A 34 21.89 -6.65 2.31
CA LEU A 34 21.70 -7.49 3.52
C LEU A 34 20.30 -8.12 3.58
N SER A 35 20.16 -9.23 4.32
CA SER A 35 18.90 -9.98 4.46
C SER A 35 17.73 -9.13 4.98
N ASP A 36 17.99 -8.22 5.91
CA ASP A 36 16.97 -7.43 6.60
C ASP A 36 16.23 -6.47 5.65
N PHE A 37 16.88 -6.05 4.57
CA PHE A 37 16.23 -5.25 3.53
C PHE A 37 15.27 -6.07 2.68
N ARG A 38 15.53 -7.37 2.48
CA ARG A 38 14.60 -8.24 1.75
C ARG A 38 13.31 -8.44 2.52
N ASP A 39 13.39 -8.70 3.82
CA ASP A 39 12.22 -8.86 4.69
C ASP A 39 11.37 -7.58 4.70
N ARG A 40 12.02 -6.42 4.81
CA ARG A 40 11.34 -5.13 4.72
C ARG A 40 10.70 -4.89 3.35
N ALA A 41 11.35 -5.26 2.26
CA ALA A 41 10.76 -5.16 0.93
C ALA A 41 9.53 -6.05 0.77
N PHE A 42 9.56 -7.27 1.31
CA PHE A 42 8.39 -8.15 1.32
C PHE A 42 7.24 -7.57 2.15
N GLU A 43 7.56 -6.94 3.29
CA GLU A 43 6.57 -6.26 4.12
C GLU A 43 5.89 -5.10 3.37
N GLU A 44 6.68 -4.21 2.75
CA GLU A 44 6.18 -3.11 1.92
C GLU A 44 5.30 -3.62 0.77
N MET A 45 5.73 -4.70 0.10
CA MET A 45 4.94 -5.32 -0.96
C MET A 45 3.62 -5.91 -0.43
N GLY A 46 3.63 -6.48 0.77
CA GLY A 46 2.43 -6.96 1.46
C GLY A 46 1.43 -5.82 1.73
N PHE A 47 1.91 -4.66 2.19
CA PHE A 47 1.08 -3.47 2.35
C PHE A 47 0.52 -2.98 1.02
N ALA A 48 1.32 -2.96 -0.04
CA ALA A 48 0.85 -2.57 -1.38
C ALA A 48 -0.33 -3.42 -1.85
N ILE A 49 -0.22 -4.75 -1.73
CA ILE A 49 -1.29 -5.69 -2.11
C ILE A 49 -2.54 -5.47 -1.26
N HIS A 50 -2.37 -5.26 0.05
CA HIS A 50 -3.49 -5.01 0.94
C HIS A 50 -4.25 -3.73 0.55
N GLN A 51 -3.53 -2.63 0.32
CA GLN A 51 -4.13 -1.35 -0.09
C GLN A 51 -4.83 -1.47 -1.45
N LEU A 52 -4.24 -2.19 -2.41
CA LEU A 52 -4.89 -2.45 -3.70
C LEU A 52 -6.18 -3.25 -3.54
N GLY A 53 -6.20 -4.26 -2.66
CA GLY A 53 -7.40 -5.01 -2.32
C GLY A 53 -8.51 -4.13 -1.76
N LEU A 54 -8.18 -3.19 -0.87
CA LEU A 54 -9.13 -2.19 -0.34
C LEU A 54 -9.64 -1.25 -1.43
N ALA A 55 -8.79 -0.84 -2.36
CA ALA A 55 -9.19 -0.02 -3.51
C ALA A 55 -10.22 -0.75 -4.39
N VAL A 56 -9.96 -2.02 -4.72
CA VAL A 56 -10.87 -2.86 -5.49
C VAL A 56 -12.19 -3.06 -4.76
N ALA A 57 -12.15 -3.35 -3.45
CA ALA A 57 -13.36 -3.50 -2.64
C ALA A 57 -14.22 -2.22 -2.66
N LYS A 58 -13.61 -1.04 -2.54
CA LYS A 58 -14.34 0.23 -2.63
C LYS A 58 -14.94 0.49 -4.01
N ILE A 59 -14.27 0.09 -5.08
CA ILE A 59 -14.82 0.16 -6.44
C ILE A 59 -16.02 -0.78 -6.57
N ALA A 60 -15.92 -2.01 -6.07
CA ALA A 60 -17.02 -2.98 -6.10
C ALA A 60 -18.24 -2.48 -5.32
N GLU A 61 -18.03 -1.96 -4.09
CA GLU A 61 -19.09 -1.31 -3.30
C GLU A 61 -19.78 -0.19 -4.09
N SER A 62 -19.02 0.67 -4.76
CA SER A 62 -19.60 1.78 -5.56
C SER A 62 -20.41 1.32 -6.76
N LYS A 63 -20.16 0.09 -7.25
CA LYS A 63 -20.78 -0.49 -8.44
C LYS A 63 -21.89 -1.49 -8.11
N ASN A 64 -22.17 -1.77 -6.83
CA ASN A 64 -23.16 -2.76 -6.38
C ASN A 64 -22.90 -4.17 -6.99
N LEU A 65 -21.63 -4.52 -7.15
CA LEU A 65 -21.17 -5.87 -7.53
C LEU A 65 -21.07 -6.74 -6.28
#